data_AF-N1UQM3-F1
#
_entry.id   AF-N1UQM3-F1
#
_cell.length_a   1.000
_cell.length_b   1.000
_cell.length_c   1.000
_cell.angle_alpha   90.00
_cell.angle_beta   90.00
_cell.angle_gamma   90.00
#
_symmetry.space_group_name_H-M   'P 1'
#
loop_
_entity.id
_entity.type
_entity.pdbx_description
1 polymer ?
#
loop_
_entity_poly.entity_id
_entity_poly.type
_entity_poly.pdbx_seq_one_letter_code
_entity_poly.pdbx_strand_id
1 'polypeptide(L)'
;MITFNLNIKQDFLTPNPHSRPRTKIKEVKGIVLHWTASPKATAQNIRDYFESLKAPDGRFASAHYAVGLVGEIVQCIPLDEIAYHCGSKTYTPEKEKILGPDSPNFYTIGIEQCVQDRIGKFTKKP
;
A
#
# COMPACT_ATOMS: atom_id res chain seq x y z
N MET A 1 -22.53 -14.38 14.28
CA MET A 1 -21.62 -13.39 13.66
C MET A 1 -20.22 -13.71 14.15
N ILE A 2 -19.31 -14.10 13.25
CA ILE A 2 -17.91 -14.30 13.62
C ILE A 2 -17.29 -12.90 13.67
N THR A 3 -17.12 -12.37 14.86
CA THR A 3 -16.36 -11.15 15.09
C THR A 3 -14.89 -11.52 14.98
N PHE A 4 -14.28 -11.36 13.79
CA PHE A 4 -12.83 -11.39 13.70
C PHE A 4 -12.33 -10.12 14.38
N ASN A 5 -11.60 -10.27 15.48
CA ASN A 5 -10.92 -9.16 16.12
C ASN A 5 -9.82 -8.68 15.16
N LEU A 6 -10.16 -7.74 14.28
CA LEU A 6 -9.26 -7.23 13.25
C LEU A 6 -8.18 -6.38 13.93
N ASN A 7 -7.00 -6.95 14.14
CA ASN A 7 -5.88 -6.25 14.73
C ASN A 7 -5.02 -5.62 13.63
N ILE A 8 -5.00 -4.29 13.56
CA ILE A 8 -4.17 -3.52 12.64
C ILE A 8 -3.00 -2.96 13.42
N LYS A 9 -1.78 -3.47 13.16
CA LYS A 9 -0.56 -2.94 13.77
C LYS A 9 -0.18 -1.64 13.06
N GLN A 10 -0.15 -0.52 13.78
CA GLN A 10 0.41 0.71 13.26
C GLN A 10 1.94 0.67 13.37
N ASP A 11 2.62 0.78 12.23
CA ASP A 11 4.08 0.75 12.14
C ASP A 11 4.53 1.66 11.00
N PHE A 12 4.37 2.97 11.23
CA PHE A 12 4.55 3.96 10.20
C PHE A 12 6.00 4.07 9.72
N LEU A 13 6.19 4.28 8.42
CA LEU A 13 7.51 4.51 7.85
C LEU A 13 8.15 5.78 8.43
N THR A 14 9.47 5.84 8.49
CA THR A 14 10.19 7.09 8.79
C THR A 14 9.94 8.11 7.67
N PRO A 15 9.61 9.39 7.96
CA PRO A 15 9.46 10.41 6.94
C PRO A 15 10.68 10.52 6.02
N ASN A 16 10.48 10.42 4.70
CA ASN A 16 11.52 10.50 3.69
C ASN A 16 10.93 10.75 2.28
N PRO A 17 11.69 11.31 1.32
CA PRO A 17 11.15 11.64 -0.01
C PRO A 17 10.70 10.42 -0.85
N HIS A 18 11.23 9.22 -0.60
CA HIS A 18 11.05 8.07 -1.49
C HIS A 18 9.87 7.16 -1.11
N SER A 19 9.54 7.04 0.18
CA SER A 19 8.46 6.15 0.63
C SER A 19 7.49 6.78 1.62
N ARG A 20 7.82 7.93 2.23
CA ARG A 20 6.87 8.66 3.08
C ARG A 20 7.09 10.18 3.02
N PRO A 21 6.56 10.85 1.99
CA PRO A 21 6.79 12.28 1.79
C PRO A 21 6.01 13.15 2.79
N ARG A 22 5.06 12.58 3.54
CA ARG A 22 4.09 13.28 4.39
C ARG A 22 3.20 14.29 3.67
N THR A 23 3.14 14.21 2.34
CA THR A 23 2.18 14.97 1.55
C THR A 23 0.77 14.53 1.91
N LYS A 24 -0.11 15.51 2.20
CA LYS A 24 -1.50 15.21 2.54
C LYS A 24 -2.25 14.58 1.37
N ILE A 25 -3.07 13.58 1.66
CA ILE A 25 -4.09 13.12 0.73
C ILE A 25 -5.12 14.24 0.54
N LYS A 26 -5.67 14.39 -0.68
CA LYS A 26 -6.66 15.44 -0.96
C LYS A 26 -8.07 15.01 -0.52
N GLU A 27 -8.43 13.78 -0.85
CA GLU A 27 -9.73 13.18 -0.56
C GLU A 27 -9.61 11.67 -0.71
N VAL A 28 -10.35 10.86 0.05
CA VAL A 28 -10.37 9.40 -0.15
C VAL A 28 -11.58 9.04 -1.00
N LYS A 29 -11.34 8.65 -2.27
CA LYS A 29 -12.37 8.27 -3.25
C LYS A 29 -12.39 6.78 -3.59
N GLY A 30 -11.35 6.03 -3.21
CA GLY A 30 -11.30 4.60 -3.51
C GLY A 30 -10.15 3.87 -2.83
N ILE A 31 -10.16 2.54 -3.01
CA ILE A 31 -9.12 1.63 -2.55
C ILE A 31 -8.50 0.97 -3.78
N VAL A 32 -7.17 0.86 -3.80
CA VAL A 32 -6.45 0.12 -4.83
C VAL A 32 -5.80 -1.11 -4.18
N LEU A 33 -6.21 -2.28 -4.64
CA LEU A 33 -5.65 -3.55 -4.21
C LEU A 33 -4.46 -3.91 -5.10
N HIS A 34 -3.37 -4.30 -4.46
CA HIS A 34 -2.13 -4.77 -5.07
C HIS A 34 -1.76 -6.14 -4.50
N TRP A 35 -0.76 -6.75 -5.11
CA TRP A 35 -0.12 -7.95 -4.60
C TRP A 35 1.41 -7.80 -4.61
N THR A 36 2.07 -8.36 -3.60
CA THR A 36 3.46 -7.95 -3.30
C THR A 36 4.53 -8.55 -4.20
N ALA A 37 4.17 -9.40 -5.17
CA ALA A 37 5.06 -10.19 -6.03
C ALA A 37 6.22 -10.90 -5.28
N SER A 38 6.09 -11.03 -3.96
CA SER A 38 7.11 -11.46 -3.01
C SER A 38 6.58 -12.71 -2.31
N PRO A 39 6.90 -13.90 -2.85
CA PRO A 39 6.37 -15.15 -2.32
C PRO A 39 6.67 -15.31 -0.84
N LYS A 40 5.63 -15.66 -0.06
CA LYS A 40 5.71 -15.96 1.37
C LYS A 40 6.22 -14.81 2.25
N ALA A 41 6.25 -13.58 1.74
CA ALA A 41 6.53 -12.41 2.56
C ALA A 41 5.42 -12.21 3.61
N THR A 42 5.80 -11.79 4.81
CA THR A 42 4.86 -11.32 5.83
C THR A 42 4.47 -9.86 5.59
N ALA A 43 3.39 -9.38 6.20
CA ALA A 43 3.06 -7.95 6.14
C ALA A 43 4.20 -7.06 6.68
N GLN A 44 4.90 -7.53 7.71
CA GLN A 44 6.07 -6.82 8.27
C GLN A 44 7.21 -6.75 7.26
N ASN A 45 7.50 -7.81 6.50
CA ASN A 45 8.55 -7.75 5.47
C ASN A 45 8.26 -6.69 4.40
N ILE A 46 6.98 -6.50 4.04
CA ILE A 46 6.57 -5.47 3.08
C ILE A 46 6.75 -4.05 3.66
N ARG A 47 6.36 -3.84 4.93
CA ARG A 47 6.64 -2.60 5.65
C ARG A 47 8.15 -2.32 5.69
N ASP A 48 8.95 -3.31 6.06
CA ASP A 48 10.41 -3.16 6.22
C ASP A 48 11.08 -2.88 4.87
N TYR A 49 10.57 -3.48 3.79
CA TYR A 49 11.00 -3.14 2.44
C TYR A 49 10.75 -1.66 2.13
N PHE A 50 9.53 -1.14 2.36
CA PHE A 50 9.26 0.29 2.14
C PHE A 50 10.09 1.22 3.02
N GLU A 51 10.40 0.81 4.25
CA GLU A 51 11.31 1.55 5.15
C GLU A 51 12.72 1.66 4.57
N SER A 52 13.23 0.57 3.98
CA SER A 52 14.56 0.54 3.38
C SER A 52 14.73 1.54 2.23
N LEU A 53 13.65 1.93 1.56
CA LEU A 53 13.67 2.85 0.42
C LEU A 53 14.02 4.29 0.79
N LYS A 54 14.15 4.63 2.07
CA LYS A 54 14.67 5.92 2.52
C LYS A 54 16.13 6.17 2.11
N ALA A 55 16.85 5.12 1.69
CA ALA A 55 18.20 5.24 1.16
C ALA A 55 18.25 6.10 -0.15
N PRO A 56 19.39 6.75 -0.46
CA PRO A 56 19.49 7.69 -1.58
C PRO A 56 19.24 7.10 -2.98
N ASP A 57 19.47 5.79 -3.14
CA ASP A 57 19.26 5.00 -4.35
C ASP A 57 17.89 4.30 -4.38
N GLY A 58 17.03 4.62 -3.41
CA GLY A 58 15.68 4.07 -3.29
C GLY A 58 14.76 4.50 -4.43
N ARG A 59 13.89 3.58 -4.85
CA ARG A 59 12.76 3.91 -5.75
C ARG A 59 11.62 4.56 -4.97
N PHE A 60 10.74 5.27 -5.67
CA PHE A 60 9.49 5.77 -5.11
C PHE A 60 8.47 4.63 -4.99
N ALA A 61 8.21 4.15 -3.76
CA ALA A 61 7.20 3.13 -3.51
C ALA A 61 6.77 3.08 -2.03
N SER A 62 5.47 2.90 -1.81
CA SER A 62 4.86 2.62 -0.49
C SER A 62 3.38 2.29 -0.66
N ALA A 63 2.78 1.60 0.30
CA ALA A 63 1.33 1.44 0.40
C ALA A 63 0.84 1.82 1.81
N HIS A 64 -0.47 2.04 1.99
CA HIS A 64 -1.01 2.39 3.30
C HIS A 64 -1.06 1.16 4.20
N TYR A 65 -1.40 0.00 3.64
CA TYR A 65 -1.47 -1.27 4.36
C TYR A 65 -0.72 -2.38 3.63
N ALA A 66 -0.14 -3.29 4.41
CA ALA A 66 0.26 -4.61 3.97
C ALA A 66 -0.57 -5.66 4.71
N VAL A 67 -1.08 -6.65 3.98
CA VAL A 67 -1.91 -7.75 4.50
C VAL A 67 -1.22 -9.07 4.21
N GLY A 68 -0.85 -9.79 5.27
CA GLY A 68 -0.14 -11.04 5.16
C GLY A 68 -1.04 -12.27 4.97
N LEU A 69 -0.40 -13.41 4.67
CA LEU A 69 -1.09 -14.65 4.34
C LEU A 69 -1.82 -15.29 5.53
N VAL A 70 -1.44 -14.96 6.77
CA VAL A 70 -2.10 -15.48 7.98
C VAL A 70 -3.06 -14.46 8.59
N GLY A 71 -3.35 -13.37 7.87
CA GLY A 71 -4.30 -12.34 8.27
C GLY A 71 -3.69 -11.23 9.12
N GLU A 72 -2.36 -11.17 9.28
CA GLU A 72 -1.70 -10.04 9.93
C GLU A 72 -1.77 -8.79 9.04
N ILE A 73 -2.02 -7.63 9.64
CA ILE A 73 -2.15 -6.35 8.93
C ILE A 73 -1.21 -5.33 9.55
N VAL A 74 -0.40 -4.69 8.72
CA VAL A 74 0.49 -3.58 9.11
C VAL A 74 0.07 -2.32 8.37
N GLN A 75 -0.17 -1.24 9.10
CA GLN A 75 -0.39 0.10 8.55
C GLN A 75 0.95 0.84 8.44
N CYS A 76 1.41 1.06 7.21
CA CYS A 76 2.71 1.67 6.91
C CYS A 76 2.63 3.21 6.77
N ILE A 77 1.48 3.74 6.33
CA ILE A 77 1.27 5.18 6.10
C ILE A 77 -0.05 5.62 6.76
N PRO A 78 -0.09 6.75 7.48
CA PRO A 78 -1.33 7.33 7.98
C PRO A 78 -2.33 7.63 6.85
N LEU A 79 -3.63 7.53 7.13
CA LEU A 79 -4.68 7.73 6.11
C LEU A 79 -4.83 9.18 5.64
N ASP A 80 -4.21 10.13 6.32
CA ASP A 80 -4.20 11.54 5.95
C ASP A 80 -2.96 11.93 5.11
N GLU A 81 -2.08 10.97 4.81
CA GLU A 81 -0.90 11.12 3.95
C GLU A 81 -1.06 10.25 2.69
N ILE A 82 -0.46 10.67 1.57
CA ILE A 82 -0.39 9.81 0.37
C ILE A 82 0.60 8.67 0.55
N ALA A 83 0.41 7.60 -0.21
CA ALA A 83 1.42 6.58 -0.46
C ALA A 83 1.70 6.44 -1.97
N TYR A 84 2.94 6.16 -2.36
CA TYR A 84 3.35 5.94 -3.74
C TYR A 84 3.07 4.50 -4.23
N HIS A 85 1.85 4.20 -4.67
CA HIS A 85 1.47 2.85 -5.15
C HIS A 85 0.83 2.82 -6.55
N CYS A 86 0.29 3.93 -7.04
CA CYS A 86 -0.22 4.06 -8.41
C CYS A 86 0.80 4.83 -9.25
N GLY A 87 1.80 4.13 -9.78
CA GLY A 87 2.81 4.71 -10.68
C GLY A 87 2.40 4.60 -12.14
N SER A 88 2.29 5.73 -12.85
CA SER A 88 2.15 5.78 -14.30
C SER A 88 2.74 7.07 -14.86
N LYS A 89 3.14 7.05 -16.14
CA LYS A 89 3.56 8.26 -16.87
C LYS A 89 2.36 9.15 -17.26
N THR A 90 1.22 8.51 -17.54
CA THR A 90 -0.04 9.16 -17.94
C THR A 90 -1.23 8.41 -17.37
N TYR A 91 -2.38 9.06 -17.27
CA TYR A 91 -3.63 8.44 -16.85
C TYR A 91 -4.72 8.64 -17.90
N THR A 92 -5.68 7.73 -17.93
CA THR A 92 -6.86 7.82 -18.80
C THR A 92 -7.75 9.00 -18.40
N PRO A 93 -8.43 9.67 -19.34
CA PRO A 93 -9.42 10.72 -19.02
C PRO A 93 -10.52 10.25 -18.04
N GLU A 94 -10.90 8.98 -18.08
CA GLU A 94 -11.89 8.38 -17.18
C GLU A 94 -11.43 8.42 -15.71
N LYS A 95 -10.14 8.16 -15.46
CA LYS A 95 -9.53 8.30 -14.12
C LYS A 95 -9.74 9.71 -13.60
N GLU A 96 -9.51 10.72 -14.42
CA GLU A 96 -9.64 12.12 -14.00
C GLU A 96 -11.06 12.50 -13.64
N LYS A 97 -12.04 11.97 -14.37
CA LYS A 97 -13.47 12.16 -14.05
C LYS A 97 -13.85 11.50 -12.72
N ILE A 98 -13.29 10.34 -12.42
CA ILE A 98 -13.64 9.55 -11.21
C ILE A 98 -12.87 10.04 -9.98
N LEU A 99 -11.54 10.22 -10.09
CA LEU A 99 -10.66 10.54 -8.97
C LEU A 99 -10.27 12.01 -8.93
N GLY A 100 -9.93 12.59 -10.08
CA GLY A 100 -9.45 13.97 -10.18
C GLY A 100 -8.19 14.09 -11.04
N PRO A 101 -7.72 15.33 -11.27
CA PRO A 101 -6.64 15.62 -12.22
C PRO A 101 -5.29 15.06 -11.79
N ASP A 102 -5.01 15.01 -10.48
CA ASP A 102 -3.71 14.55 -9.98
C ASP A 102 -3.55 13.02 -10.02
N SER A 103 -2.36 12.54 -9.63
CA SER A 103 -2.11 11.11 -9.45
C SER A 103 -3.18 10.44 -8.56
N PRO A 104 -3.61 9.19 -8.86
CA PRO A 104 -4.48 8.41 -7.97
C PRO A 104 -3.97 8.30 -6.53
N ASN A 105 -2.66 8.46 -6.28
CA ASN A 105 -2.08 8.48 -4.93
C ASN A 105 -2.67 9.59 -4.05
N PHE A 106 -3.20 10.68 -4.63
CA PHE A 106 -3.87 11.76 -3.89
C PHE A 106 -5.33 11.44 -3.54
N TYR A 107 -5.87 10.34 -4.07
CA TYR A 107 -7.30 10.03 -4.05
C TYR A 107 -7.63 8.63 -3.53
N THR A 108 -6.62 7.79 -3.27
CA THR A 108 -6.85 6.37 -3.01
C THR A 108 -5.97 5.81 -1.90
N ILE A 109 -6.50 4.79 -1.23
CA ILE A 109 -5.78 4.00 -0.23
C ILE A 109 -5.27 2.72 -0.89
N GLY A 110 -3.95 2.60 -1.07
CA GLY A 110 -3.29 1.37 -1.50
C GLY A 110 -3.17 0.31 -0.41
N ILE A 111 -3.53 -0.94 -0.75
CA ILE A 111 -3.37 -2.14 0.09
C ILE A 111 -2.54 -3.17 -0.68
N GLU A 112 -1.45 -3.62 -0.08
CA GLU A 112 -0.57 -4.66 -0.61
C GLU A 112 -0.89 -6.02 0.01
N GLN A 113 -1.28 -6.99 -0.82
CA GLN A 113 -1.60 -8.34 -0.36
C GLN A 113 -0.42 -9.28 -0.58
N CYS A 114 0.03 -9.96 0.47
CA CYS A 114 1.06 -10.98 0.35
C CYS A 114 0.54 -12.21 -0.41
N VAL A 115 1.45 -12.87 -1.14
CA VAL A 115 1.15 -13.97 -2.05
C VAL A 115 1.94 -15.22 -1.70
N GLN A 116 1.35 -16.40 -1.92
CA GLN A 116 2.03 -17.67 -1.70
C GLN A 116 3.15 -17.92 -2.72
N ASP A 117 2.96 -17.44 -3.95
CA ASP A 117 3.84 -17.66 -5.09
C ASP A 117 3.87 -16.44 -6.03
N ARG A 118 4.73 -16.50 -7.05
CA ARG A 118 4.92 -15.40 -8.01
C ARG A 118 3.79 -15.25 -9.02
N ILE A 119 2.86 -16.20 -9.08
CA ILE A 119 1.67 -16.12 -9.94
C ILE A 119 0.47 -15.52 -9.19
N GLY A 120 0.67 -15.11 -7.94
CA GLY A 120 -0.32 -14.37 -7.17
C GLY A 120 -1.36 -15.23 -6.49
N LYS A 121 -1.03 -16.49 -6.19
CA LYS A 121 -1.94 -17.38 -5.48
C LYS A 121 -2.08 -16.95 -4.01
N PHE A 122 -3.31 -16.79 -3.56
CA PHE A 122 -3.65 -16.53 -2.17
C PHE A 122 -3.92 -17.84 -1.41
N THR A 123 -4.00 -17.76 -0.08
CA THR A 123 -4.41 -18.90 0.75
C THR A 123 -5.82 -19.37 0.41
N LYS A 124 -6.04 -20.68 0.50
CA LYS A 124 -7.40 -21.23 0.39
C LYS A 124 -8.24 -20.71 1.56
N LYS A 125 -9.52 -20.45 1.29
CA LYS A 125 -10.50 -20.21 2.35
C LYS A 125 -10.49 -21.42 3.30
N PRO A 126 -10.40 -21.22 4.62
CA PRO A 126 -10.53 -22.30 5.59
C PRO A 126 -11.92 -22.95 5.50
#